data_AF-A0A7J4AAA5-F1
#
_entry.id   AF-A0A7J4AAA5-F1
#
_cell.length_a   1.000
_cell.length_b   1.000
_cell.length_c   1.000
_cell.angle_alpha   90.00
_cell.angle_beta   90.00
_cell.angle_gamma   90.00
#
_symmetry.space_group_name_H-M   'P 1'
#
loop_
_entity.id
_entity.type
_entity.pdbx_description
1 polymer ?
#
loop_
_entity_poly.entity_id
_entity_poly.type
_entity_poly.pdbx_seq_one_letter_code
_entity_poly.pdbx_strand_id
1 'polypeptide(L)'
;MTKKKIEAVFGNDYAIEKAEEKLKAEGFIFKRKIPIRLEIFVNNKEEIERAIKIVRENFGYVEEIETLRKKIIRKIISPFKSLIFPKKKK
;
A
#
# COMPACT_ATOMS: atom_id res chain seq x y z
N MET A 1 20.33 -3.59 -5.66
CA MET A 1 19.09 -2.79 -5.43
C MET A 1 18.02 -3.70 -4.85
N THR A 2 17.55 -3.41 -3.64
CA THR A 2 16.45 -4.14 -3.02
C THR A 2 15.14 -3.75 -3.71
N LYS A 3 14.52 -4.69 -4.44
CA LYS A 3 13.20 -4.47 -5.03
C LYS A 3 12.20 -4.25 -3.89
N LYS A 4 11.68 -3.02 -3.79
CA LYS A 4 10.56 -2.72 -2.91
C LYS A 4 9.29 -3.10 -3.65
N LYS A 5 8.24 -3.39 -2.88
CA LYS A 5 6.93 -3.64 -3.42
C LYS A 5 5.92 -2.82 -2.64
N ILE A 6 4.85 -2.41 -3.30
CA ILE A 6 3.70 -1.75 -2.69
C ILE A 6 2.46 -2.56 -3.00
N GLU A 7 1.52 -2.64 -2.06
CA GLU A 7 0.24 -3.28 -2.28
C GLU A 7 -0.82 -2.20 -2.47
N ALA A 8 -1.53 -2.26 -3.59
CA ALA A 8 -2.65 -1.39 -3.91
C ALA A 8 -3.95 -2.19 -3.82
N VAL A 9 -4.98 -1.57 -3.26
CA VAL A 9 -6.32 -2.13 -3.11
C VAL A 9 -7.31 -1.19 -3.78
N PHE A 10 -8.24 -1.75 -4.53
CA PHE A 10 -9.23 -1.02 -5.32
C PHE A 10 -10.65 -1.34 -4.84
N GLY A 11 -11.58 -0.41 -5.06
CA GLY A 11 -12.97 -0.59 -4.63
C GLY A 11 -13.84 -1.41 -5.59
N ASN A 12 -13.42 -1.55 -6.86
CA ASN A 12 -14.18 -2.26 -7.90
C ASN A 12 -13.26 -2.74 -9.04
N ASP A 13 -13.77 -3.61 -9.91
CA ASP A 13 -13.03 -4.19 -11.03
C ASP A 13 -12.62 -3.15 -12.09
N TYR A 14 -13.48 -2.18 -12.37
CA TYR A 14 -13.18 -1.11 -13.34
C TYR A 14 -11.97 -0.27 -12.93
N ALA A 15 -11.87 0.06 -11.63
CA ALA A 15 -10.80 0.84 -11.05
C ALA A 15 -9.44 0.11 -11.15
N ILE A 16 -9.41 -1.19 -10.85
CA ILE A 16 -8.17 -1.97 -10.96
C ILE A 16 -7.76 -2.16 -12.42
N GLU A 17 -8.69 -2.47 -13.33
CA GLU A 17 -8.36 -2.65 -14.76
C GLU A 17 -7.75 -1.37 -15.36
N LYS A 18 -8.36 -0.21 -15.08
CA LYS A 18 -7.84 1.09 -15.53
C LYS A 18 -6.46 1.40 -14.92
N ALA A 19 -6.24 1.00 -13.66
CA ALA A 19 -4.93 1.14 -13.03
C ALA A 19 -3.89 0.19 -13.68
N GLU A 20 -4.26 -1.05 -14.00
CA GLU A 20 -3.41 -2.03 -14.67
C GLU A 20 -2.98 -1.53 -16.06
N GLU A 21 -3.89 -0.93 -16.83
CA GLU A 21 -3.59 -0.33 -18.13
C GLU A 21 -2.57 0.80 -18.02
N LYS A 22 -2.80 1.76 -17.10
CA LYS A 22 -1.85 2.87 -16.87
C LYS A 22 -0.49 2.37 -16.40
N LEU A 23 -0.46 1.41 -15.48
CA LEU A 23 0.78 0.83 -14.97
C LEU A 23 1.55 0.11 -16.08
N LYS A 24 0.87 -0.63 -16.97
CA LYS A 24 1.50 -1.25 -18.15
C LYS A 24 2.05 -0.19 -19.10
N ALA A 25 1.28 0.86 -19.38
CA ALA A 25 1.71 1.94 -20.26
C ALA A 25 2.97 2.66 -19.75
N GLU A 26 3.11 2.80 -18.42
CA GLU A 26 4.29 3.39 -17.78
C GLU A 26 5.44 2.39 -17.54
N GLY A 27 5.28 1.12 -17.94
CA GLY A 27 6.33 0.10 -17.85
C GLY A 27 6.54 -0.49 -16.45
N PHE A 28 5.56 -0.35 -15.55
CA PHE A 28 5.63 -0.97 -14.23
C PHE A 28 5.40 -2.48 -14.31
N ILE A 29 6.14 -3.21 -13.46
CA ILE A 29 5.91 -4.64 -13.23
C ILE A 29 4.95 -4.76 -12.05
N PHE A 30 3.87 -5.51 -12.22
CA PHE A 30 2.91 -5.76 -11.16
C PHE A 30 2.29 -7.16 -11.26
N LYS A 31 1.62 -7.57 -10.17
CA LYS A 31 0.91 -8.85 -10.06
C LYS A 31 -0.44 -8.65 -9.38
N ARG A 32 -1.52 -9.09 -10.03
CA ARG A 32 -2.86 -9.15 -9.42
C ARG A 32 -2.95 -10.39 -8.51
N LYS A 33 -3.42 -10.20 -7.27
CA LYS A 33 -3.51 -11.28 -6.25
C LYS A 33 -4.95 -11.74 -5.97
N ILE A 34 -5.82 -10.76 -5.76
CA ILE A 34 -7.27 -10.89 -5.47
C ILE A 34 -7.95 -10.01 -6.53
N PRO A 35 -9.24 -10.22 -6.89
CA PRO A 35 -9.90 -9.41 -7.92
C PRO A 35 -9.65 -7.91 -7.78
N ILE A 36 -9.50 -7.40 -6.55
CA ILE A 36 -9.29 -5.98 -6.24
C ILE A 36 -7.91 -5.62 -5.67
N ARG A 37 -6.90 -6.50 -5.71
CA ARG A 37 -5.56 -6.21 -5.16
C ARG A 37 -4.43 -6.37 -6.16
N LEU A 38 -3.49 -5.42 -6.14
CA LEU A 38 -2.34 -5.35 -7.02
C LEU A 38 -1.03 -5.20 -6.23
N GLU A 39 -0.05 -6.05 -6.48
CA GLU A 39 1.34 -5.84 -6.04
C GLU A 39 2.13 -5.13 -7.13
N ILE A 40 2.69 -3.95 -6.85
CA ILE A 40 3.52 -3.20 -7.80
C ILE A 40 4.96 -3.24 -7.33
N PHE A 41 5.87 -3.64 -8.22
CA PHE A 41 7.30 -3.71 -7.96
C PHE A 41 7.97 -2.40 -8.34
N VAL A 42 8.73 -1.84 -7.41
CA VAL A 42 9.31 -0.49 -7.52
C VAL A 42 10.74 -0.48 -6.99
N ASN A 43 11.62 0.27 -7.66
CA ASN A 43 13.05 0.27 -7.33
C ASN A 43 13.51 1.51 -6.57
N ASN A 44 12.92 2.67 -6.87
CA ASN A 44 13.33 3.96 -6.33
C ASN A 44 12.12 4.73 -5.77
N LYS A 45 12.38 5.87 -5.13
CA LYS A 45 11.34 6.69 -4.51
C LYS A 45 10.41 7.35 -5.55
N GLU A 46 10.93 7.71 -6.71
CA GLU A 46 10.17 8.33 -7.80
C GLU A 46 9.15 7.35 -8.41
N GLU A 47 9.53 6.09 -8.60
CA GLU A 47 8.65 4.99 -9.00
C GLU A 47 7.56 4.74 -7.95
N ILE A 48 7.90 4.84 -6.66
CA ILE A 48 6.91 4.73 -5.58
C ILE A 48 5.87 5.86 -5.68
N GLU A 49 6.33 7.12 -5.82
CA GLU A 49 5.44 8.28 -5.89
C GLU A 49 4.54 8.24 -7.14
N ARG A 50 5.11 7.84 -8.30
CA ARG A 50 4.34 7.64 -9.54
C ARG A 50 3.32 6.53 -9.41
N ALA A 51 3.71 5.35 -8.90
CA ALA A 51 2.79 4.25 -8.70
C ALA A 51 1.66 4.61 -7.73
N ILE A 52 1.95 5.31 -6.64
CA ILE A 52 0.93 5.83 -5.70
C ILE A 52 -0.03 6.80 -6.42
N LYS A 53 0.49 7.70 -7.27
CA LYS A 53 -0.33 8.63 -8.03
C LYS A 53 -1.29 7.89 -8.95
N ILE A 54 -0.81 6.93 -9.73
CA ILE A 54 -1.64 6.10 -10.62
C ILE A 54 -2.73 5.37 -9.83
N VAL A 55 -2.37 4.76 -8.70
CA VAL A 55 -3.34 4.04 -7.86
C VAL A 55 -4.43 4.99 -7.35
N ARG A 56 -4.07 6.17 -6.85
CA ARG A 56 -5.03 7.17 -6.33
C ARG A 56 -5.93 7.76 -7.40
N GLU A 57 -5.39 8.06 -8.58
CA GLU A 57 -6.17 8.55 -9.72
C GLU A 57 -7.24 7.55 -10.19
N ASN A 58 -7.02 6.26 -9.91
CA ASN A 58 -7.94 5.18 -10.24
C ASN A 58 -8.70 4.69 -9.00
N PHE A 59 -8.97 5.56 -8.02
CA PHE A 59 -9.77 5.25 -6.83
C PHE A 59 -9.25 4.08 -5.98
N GLY A 60 -7.98 3.73 -6.12
CA GLY A 60 -7.30 2.78 -5.26
C GLY A 60 -6.61 3.47 -4.09
N TYR A 61 -6.29 2.70 -3.06
CA TYR A 61 -5.44 3.12 -1.97
C TYR A 61 -4.25 2.17 -1.82
N VAL A 62 -3.12 2.71 -1.38
CA VAL A 62 -1.90 1.91 -1.18
C VAL A 62 -1.83 1.51 0.29
N GLU A 63 -1.82 0.21 0.54
CA GLU A 63 -1.50 -0.33 1.84
C GLU A 63 0.03 -0.35 1.98
N GLU A 64 0.54 0.38 2.98
CA GLU A 64 1.91 0.15 3.42
C GLU A 64 2.00 -1.30 3.90
N ILE A 65 2.87 -2.07 3.26
CA ILE A 65 3.21 -3.41 3.74
C ILE A 65 3.69 -3.25 5.18
N GLU A 66 2.90 -3.74 6.15
CA GLU A 66 3.33 -3.83 7.53
C GLU A 66 4.60 -4.70 7.53
N THR A 67 5.76 -4.05 7.57
CA THR A 67 7.01 -4.76 7.74
C THR A 67 6.90 -5.61 9.01
N LEU A 68 7.51 -6.80 9.03
CA LEU A 68 7.54 -7.66 10.23
C LEU A 68 7.92 -6.84 11.48
N ARG A 69 8.80 -5.85 11.31
CA ARG A 69 9.19 -4.87 12.34
C ARG A 69 8.01 -4.03 12.85
N LYS A 70 7.19 -3.45 11.97
CA LYS A 70 6.00 -2.64 12.33
C LYS A 70 4.94 -3.52 13.03
N LYS A 71 4.77 -4.76 12.59
CA LYS A 71 3.88 -5.76 13.20
C LYS A 71 4.34 -6.15 14.61
N ILE A 72 5.63 -6.39 14.80
CA ILE A 72 6.24 -6.66 16.12
C ILE A 72 6.06 -5.46 17.04
N ILE A 73 6.40 -4.25 16.58
CA ILE A 73 6.24 -3.01 17.35
C ILE A 73 4.78 -2.79 17.76
N ARG A 74 3.82 -2.99 16.85
CA ARG A 74 2.39 -2.86 17.15
C ARG A 74 1.92 -3.88 18.18
N LYS A 75 2.40 -5.13 18.11
CA LYS A 75 2.09 -6.18 19.09
C LYS A 75 2.69 -5.88 20.48
N ILE A 76 3.88 -5.28 20.52
CA ILE A 76 4.52 -4.85 21.76
C ILE A 76 3.79 -3.64 22.35
N ILE A 77 3.43 -2.63 21.55
CA ILE A 77 2.84 -1.37 22.02
C ILE A 77 1.34 -1.50 22.31
N SER A 78 0.60 -2.40 21.64
CA SER A 78 -0.85 -2.55 21.81
C SER A 78 -1.32 -2.76 23.25
N PRO A 79 -0.70 -3.62 24.09
CA PRO A 79 -1.09 -3.74 25.49
C PRO A 79 -0.79 -2.49 26.33
N PHE A 80 0.19 -1.67 25.95
CA PHE A 80 0.59 -0.46 26.69
C PHE A 80 -0.07 0.82 26.18
N LYS A 81 -0.91 0.73 25.15
CA LYS A 81 -1.50 1.90 24.48
C LYS A 81 -2.34 2.77 25.43
N SER A 82 -3.04 2.16 26.38
CA SER A 82 -3.83 2.85 27.41
C SER A 82 -2.97 3.52 28.49
N LEU A 83 -1.76 2.99 28.75
CA LEU A 83 -0.80 3.58 29.68
C LEU A 83 -0.10 4.80 29.07
N ILE A 84 0.27 4.71 27.79
CA ILE A 84 1.03 5.75 27.09
C ILE A 84 0.12 6.91 26.66
N PHE A 85 -1.14 6.63 26.33
CA PHE A 85 -2.16 7.64 26.02
C PHE A 85 -3.29 7.59 27.05
N PRO A 86 -3.10 8.18 28.24
CA PRO A 86 -4.20 8.33 29.19
C PRO A 86 -5.28 9.17 28.52
N LYS A 87 -6.50 8.61 28.39
CA LYS A 87 -7.67 9.38 27.98
C LYS A 87 -7.77 10.57 28.92
N LYS A 88 -7.61 11.80 28.42
CA LYS A 88 -8.07 12.99 29.15
C LYS A 88 -9.55 12.78 29.40
N LYS A 89 -9.91 12.47 30.64
CA LYS A 89 -11.30 12.53 31.09
C LYS A 89 -11.75 13.98 30.88
N LYS A 90 -12.71 14.17 29.99
CA LYS A 90 -13.51 15.40 29.95
C LYS A 90 -14.37 15.46 31.20
#